data_AF-A0AAC8TAX6-F1
#
_entry.id   AF-A0AAC8TAX6-F1
#
_cell.length_a   1.000
_cell.length_b   1.000
_cell.length_c   1.000
_cell.angle_alpha   90.00
_cell.angle_beta   90.00
_cell.angle_gamma   90.00
#
_symmetry.space_group_name_H-M   'P 1'
#
loop_
_entity.id
_entity.type
_entity.pdbx_description
1 polymer ?
#
loop_
_entity_poly.entity_id
_entity_poly.type
_entity_poly.pdbx_seq_one_letter_code
_entity_poly.pdbx_strand_id
1 'polypeptide(L)'
;MDSPSALSVARGTRELRRLLRQAVDLRDLDLEGFRRWLTHQLPFWESDPAFVQRARIRDLRRAHPELRALERTCRRATAADEASPHAARLLQLEEELSRAGKAIAGLSAALARAEPEAQPGLRRKLEGFQDRQRALQREQEQRTQASPPRQELLRIREELRQLRSRLGLERAEAELAGLLLNQGHRSGHTGGDFEQQVLALTWQSIVPELLGRARSGATSRLRVLTGVGLGAARTELDQLLIRQPLRPGQPVEVLALVEVKRNLNDVAHGFRRRQENLAWFTGDAAHYDPKEYRTRYFRSGHFDREAVHEQDGERFLFARGSFRHFRREPGQGPFLRRLYFITRSGTLAGVSAAALSRIRHRVSTDERLRLQDEASLRELLRWCQSLAEPLEAPDVLRLYCSVPERARQVLVLRRP
;
A
#
# COMPACT_ATOMS: atom_id res chain seq x y z
N MET A 1 -11.42 12.41 31.54
CA MET A 1 -12.16 11.98 30.34
C MET A 1 -12.25 13.21 29.45
N ASP A 2 -11.20 13.44 28.67
CA ASP A 2 -11.15 14.58 27.76
C ASP A 2 -11.98 14.26 26.52
N SER A 3 -12.97 15.10 26.25
CA SER A 3 -13.71 15.06 24.98
C SER A 3 -12.70 15.09 23.83
N PRO A 4 -12.73 14.14 22.87
CA PRO A 4 -11.83 14.20 21.73
C PRO A 4 -12.09 15.53 21.02
N SER A 5 -11.04 16.35 20.88
CA SER A 5 -11.16 17.67 20.26
C SER A 5 -11.85 17.51 18.90
N ALA A 6 -12.97 18.20 18.71
CA ALA A 6 -13.75 18.09 17.51
C ALA A 6 -12.87 18.50 16.31
N LEU A 7 -12.54 17.54 15.44
CA LEU A 7 -11.74 17.80 14.26
C LEU A 7 -12.41 18.90 13.42
N SER A 8 -11.66 19.96 13.14
CA SER A 8 -12.17 21.06 12.31
C SER A 8 -12.34 20.58 10.88
N VAL A 9 -13.59 20.64 10.38
CA VAL A 9 -13.91 20.32 8.99
C VAL A 9 -14.09 21.59 8.19
N ALA A 10 -13.39 21.66 7.05
CA ALA A 10 -13.60 22.70 6.06
C ALA A 10 -14.21 22.12 4.79
N ARG A 11 -15.16 22.84 4.19
CA ARG A 11 -15.82 22.47 2.93
C ARG A 11 -16.26 23.70 2.14
N GLY A 12 -16.68 23.50 0.89
CA GLY A 12 -17.20 24.56 0.02
C GLY A 12 -16.15 25.23 -0.85
N THR A 13 -16.61 26.12 -1.74
CA THR A 13 -15.79 26.71 -2.81
C THR A 13 -14.54 27.43 -2.31
N ARG A 14 -14.64 28.14 -1.17
CA ARG A 14 -13.49 28.85 -0.58
C ARG A 14 -12.37 27.89 -0.21
N GLU A 15 -12.72 26.76 0.39
CA GLU A 15 -11.75 25.74 0.80
C GLU A 15 -11.13 25.05 -0.42
N LEU A 16 -11.94 24.65 -1.41
CA LEU A 16 -11.42 24.02 -2.62
C LEU A 16 -10.50 24.95 -3.41
N ARG A 17 -10.86 26.24 -3.55
CA ARG A 17 -9.97 27.24 -4.17
C ARG A 17 -8.67 27.41 -3.39
N ARG A 18 -8.70 27.33 -2.05
CA ARG A 18 -7.49 27.38 -1.22
C ARG A 18 -6.55 26.22 -1.54
N LEU A 19 -7.08 24.99 -1.62
CA LEU A 19 -6.30 23.80 -1.98
C LEU A 19 -5.77 23.90 -3.42
N LEU A 20 -6.62 24.30 -4.37
CA LEU A 20 -6.26 24.40 -5.80
C LEU A 20 -5.17 25.44 -6.08
N ARG A 21 -5.08 26.53 -5.30
CA ARG A 21 -3.98 27.51 -5.42
C ARG A 21 -2.60 26.93 -5.10
N GLN A 22 -2.55 25.86 -4.33
CA GLN A 22 -1.33 25.16 -3.93
C GLN A 22 -1.13 23.87 -4.75
N ALA A 23 -2.00 23.61 -5.72
CA ALA A 23 -1.93 22.41 -6.53
C ALA A 23 -0.78 22.51 -7.52
N VAL A 24 0.01 21.44 -7.57
CA VAL A 24 0.95 21.21 -8.65
C VAL A 24 0.33 20.21 -9.63
N ASP A 25 0.61 20.40 -10.91
CA ASP A 25 0.30 19.43 -11.95
C ASP A 25 1.61 18.92 -12.52
N LEU A 26 1.94 17.65 -12.28
CA LEU A 26 3.21 17.09 -12.75
C LEU A 26 3.22 16.87 -14.26
N ARG A 27 2.05 16.77 -14.92
CA ARG A 27 1.93 16.47 -16.36
C ARG A 27 2.55 17.56 -17.22
N ASP A 28 2.31 18.82 -16.86
CA ASP A 28 2.71 19.99 -17.64
C ASP A 28 3.89 20.75 -17.02
N LEU A 29 4.53 20.17 -16.00
CA LEU A 29 5.61 20.84 -15.29
C LEU A 29 6.87 20.88 -16.16
N ASP A 30 7.43 22.07 -16.35
CA ASP A 30 8.75 22.24 -16.95
C ASP A 30 9.88 21.86 -15.97
N LEU A 31 11.12 21.90 -16.44
CA LEU A 31 12.28 21.50 -15.64
C LEU A 31 12.50 22.40 -14.42
N GLU A 32 12.25 23.70 -14.54
CA GLU A 32 12.42 24.66 -13.45
C GLU A 32 11.34 24.49 -12.39
N GLY A 33 10.08 24.32 -12.82
CA GLY A 33 8.96 23.95 -11.98
C GLY A 33 9.20 22.65 -11.26
N PHE A 34 9.76 21.63 -11.94
CA PHE A 34 10.09 20.35 -11.33
C PHE A 34 11.19 20.47 -10.28
N ARG A 35 12.20 21.30 -10.53
CA ARG A 35 13.22 21.62 -9.52
C ARG A 35 12.59 22.25 -8.28
N ARG A 36 11.71 23.24 -8.44
CA ARG A 36 10.99 23.87 -7.32
C ARG A 36 10.11 22.87 -6.56
N TRP A 37 9.39 22.01 -7.30
CA TRP A 37 8.57 20.96 -6.71
C TRP A 37 9.41 19.99 -5.87
N LEU A 38 10.52 19.48 -6.40
CA LEU A 38 11.43 18.60 -5.66
C LEU A 38 12.01 19.29 -4.41
N THR A 39 12.45 20.54 -4.53
CA THR A 39 12.94 21.33 -3.38
C THR A 39 11.88 21.43 -2.28
N HIS A 40 10.60 21.52 -2.66
CA HIS A 40 9.51 21.51 -1.68
C HIS A 40 9.26 20.11 -1.09
N GLN A 41 9.39 19.03 -1.86
CA GLN A 41 9.14 17.66 -1.39
C GLN A 41 10.25 17.10 -0.49
N LEU A 42 11.51 17.41 -0.79
CA LEU A 42 12.68 16.80 -0.14
C LEU A 42 12.67 16.94 1.40
N PRO A 43 12.42 18.12 2.01
CA PRO A 43 12.38 18.26 3.46
C PRO A 43 11.36 17.34 4.13
N PHE A 44 10.19 17.13 3.52
CA PHE A 44 9.19 16.21 4.03
C PHE A 44 9.68 14.76 3.96
N TRP A 45 10.36 14.38 2.88
CA TRP A 45 10.88 13.03 2.74
C TRP A 45 12.06 12.76 3.68
N GLU A 46 12.92 13.74 3.89
CA GLU A 46 14.07 13.70 4.79
C GLU A 46 13.66 13.64 6.28
N SER A 47 12.44 14.05 6.62
CA SER A 47 11.90 13.87 7.97
C SER A 47 11.57 12.42 8.35
N ASP A 48 11.49 11.51 7.38
CA ASP A 48 11.19 10.10 7.63
C ASP A 48 12.47 9.25 7.63
N PRO A 49 12.79 8.59 8.77
CA PRO A 49 14.01 7.82 8.94
C PRO A 49 14.25 6.75 7.87
N ALA A 50 13.20 6.12 7.34
CA ALA A 50 13.36 5.07 6.33
C ALA A 50 13.87 5.63 5.00
N PHE A 51 13.52 6.87 4.66
CA PHE A 51 14.05 7.53 3.46
C PHE A 51 15.48 7.97 3.65
N VAL A 52 15.81 8.58 4.80
CA VAL A 52 17.19 8.95 5.14
C VAL A 52 18.11 7.75 5.09
N GLN A 53 17.68 6.62 5.66
CA GLN A 53 18.48 5.41 5.68
C GLN A 53 18.66 4.79 4.29
N ARG A 54 17.62 4.81 3.44
CA ARG A 54 17.76 4.42 2.02
C ARG A 54 18.74 5.32 1.28
N ALA A 55 18.63 6.64 1.45
CA ALA A 55 19.54 7.60 0.84
C ALA A 55 20.99 7.37 1.29
N ARG A 56 21.21 7.09 2.59
CA ARG A 56 22.53 6.70 3.12
C ARG A 56 23.08 5.44 2.46
N ILE A 57 22.27 4.39 2.32
CA ILE A 57 22.68 3.15 1.63
C ILE A 57 23.02 3.43 0.16
N ARG A 58 22.19 4.21 -0.54
CA ARG A 58 22.44 4.65 -1.92
C ARG A 58 23.77 5.40 -2.03
N ASP A 59 24.05 6.31 -1.10
CA ASP A 59 25.25 7.14 -1.12
C ASP A 59 26.51 6.34 -0.80
N LEU A 60 26.43 5.38 0.13
CA LEU A 60 27.49 4.38 0.35
C LEU A 60 27.79 3.60 -0.93
N ARG A 61 26.75 3.03 -1.57
CA ARG A 61 26.95 2.26 -2.81
C ARG A 61 27.51 3.11 -3.96
N ARG A 62 27.14 4.38 -4.01
CA ARG A 62 27.65 5.36 -4.98
C ARG A 62 29.12 5.68 -4.75
N ALA A 63 29.54 5.85 -3.49
CA ALA A 63 30.92 6.15 -3.13
C ALA A 63 31.86 4.95 -3.36
N HIS A 64 31.31 3.74 -3.41
CA HIS A 64 32.06 2.48 -3.49
C HIS A 64 31.69 1.65 -4.74
N PRO A 65 32.05 2.10 -5.96
CA PRO A 65 31.77 1.36 -7.20
C PRO A 65 32.39 -0.04 -7.24
N GLU A 66 33.47 -0.28 -6.48
CA GLU A 66 34.09 -1.59 -6.28
C GLU A 66 33.12 -2.62 -5.69
N LEU A 67 32.16 -2.20 -4.86
CA LEU A 67 31.12 -3.08 -4.32
C LEU A 67 30.27 -3.67 -5.45
N ARG A 68 29.83 -2.84 -6.40
CA ARG A 68 29.04 -3.30 -7.54
C ARG A 68 29.84 -4.25 -8.43
N ALA A 69 31.13 -3.99 -8.62
CA ALA A 69 32.01 -4.87 -9.38
C ALA A 69 32.11 -6.24 -8.70
N LEU A 70 32.33 -6.27 -7.39
CA LEU A 70 32.43 -7.49 -6.60
C LEU A 70 31.10 -8.26 -6.53
N GLU A 71 29.96 -7.58 -6.41
CA GLU A 71 28.62 -8.19 -6.48
C GLU A 71 28.35 -8.87 -7.84
N ARG A 72 28.86 -8.31 -8.95
CA ARG A 72 28.77 -8.95 -10.28
C ARG A 72 29.71 -10.15 -10.39
N THR A 73 30.92 -10.03 -9.87
CA THR A 73 31.88 -11.15 -9.81
C THR A 73 31.34 -12.31 -8.97
N CYS A 74 30.73 -12.03 -7.83
CA CYS A 74 30.04 -13.01 -6.99
C CYS A 74 28.90 -13.72 -7.73
N ARG A 75 28.07 -12.97 -8.49
CA ARG A 75 27.01 -13.55 -9.34
C ARG A 75 27.56 -14.49 -10.41
N ARG A 76 28.65 -14.12 -11.09
CA ARG A 76 29.31 -14.97 -12.09
C ARG A 76 29.93 -16.23 -11.45
N ALA A 77 30.59 -16.08 -10.30
CA ALA A 77 31.15 -17.22 -9.57
C ALA A 77 30.06 -18.17 -9.05
N THR A 78 28.90 -17.63 -8.65
CA THR A 78 27.73 -18.45 -8.26
C THR A 78 27.25 -19.29 -9.44
N ALA A 79 27.07 -18.68 -10.62
CA ALA A 79 26.68 -19.42 -11.82
C ALA A 79 27.72 -20.48 -12.25
N ALA A 80 29.02 -20.20 -12.06
CA ALA A 80 30.09 -21.16 -12.35
C ALA A 80 30.11 -22.33 -11.35
N ASP A 81 29.86 -22.08 -10.05
CA ASP A 81 29.70 -23.13 -9.03
C ASP A 81 28.49 -24.00 -9.34
N GLU A 82 27.34 -23.39 -9.66
CA GLU A 82 26.10 -24.09 -10.03
C GLU A 82 26.25 -24.99 -11.27
N ALA A 83 27.08 -24.58 -12.24
CA ALA A 83 27.39 -25.38 -13.42
C ALA A 83 28.43 -26.49 -13.16
N SER A 84 29.04 -26.54 -11.97
CA SER A 84 30.09 -27.52 -11.67
C SER A 84 29.52 -28.92 -11.38
N PRO A 85 30.27 -29.99 -11.67
CA PRO A 85 29.85 -31.36 -11.33
C PRO A 85 29.63 -31.59 -9.82
N HIS A 86 30.20 -30.74 -8.97
CA HIS A 86 30.13 -30.85 -7.52
C HIS A 86 28.91 -30.13 -6.92
N ALA A 87 28.26 -29.24 -7.68
CA ALA A 87 27.23 -28.32 -7.19
C ALA A 87 26.09 -29.04 -6.46
N ALA A 88 25.46 -30.01 -7.12
CA ALA A 88 24.30 -30.72 -6.60
C ALA A 88 24.61 -31.45 -5.29
N ARG A 89 25.77 -32.12 -5.21
CA ARG A 89 26.17 -32.85 -4.01
C ARG A 89 26.59 -31.90 -2.88
N LEU A 90 27.26 -30.80 -3.19
CA LEU A 90 27.60 -29.78 -2.18
C LEU A 90 26.33 -29.16 -1.57
N LEU A 91 25.31 -28.88 -2.39
CA LEU A 91 24.02 -28.39 -1.90
C LEU A 91 23.32 -29.43 -0.99
N GLN A 92 23.31 -30.70 -1.39
CA GLN A 92 22.78 -31.78 -0.54
C GLN A 92 23.53 -31.89 0.79
N LEU A 93 24.87 -31.79 0.76
CA LEU A 93 25.69 -31.83 1.97
C LEU A 93 25.38 -30.65 2.90
N GLU A 94 25.16 -29.45 2.36
CA GLU A 94 24.73 -28.28 3.14
C GLU A 94 23.37 -28.52 3.83
N GLU A 95 22.40 -29.12 3.12
CA GLU A 95 21.11 -29.50 3.71
C GLU A 95 21.25 -30.57 4.79
N GLU A 96 22.01 -31.63 4.52
CA GLU A 96 22.26 -32.72 5.47
C GLU A 96 22.96 -32.19 6.73
N LEU A 97 23.94 -31.31 6.59
CA LEU A 97 24.61 -30.63 7.70
C LEU A 97 23.66 -29.74 8.50
N SER A 98 22.78 -28.99 7.84
CA SER A 98 21.76 -28.17 8.50
C SER A 98 20.77 -29.03 9.32
N ARG A 99 20.31 -30.16 8.75
CA ARG A 99 19.43 -31.12 9.45
C ARG A 99 20.14 -31.78 10.64
N ALA A 100 21.39 -32.20 10.46
CA ALA A 100 22.21 -32.76 11.54
C ALA A 100 22.41 -31.73 12.66
N GLY A 101 22.70 -30.47 12.34
CA GLY A 101 22.84 -29.39 13.31
C GLY A 101 21.55 -29.14 14.11
N LYS A 102 20.38 -29.14 13.46
CA LYS A 102 19.07 -29.04 14.15
C LYS A 102 18.80 -30.23 15.06
N ALA A 103 19.12 -31.45 14.62
CA ALA A 103 18.95 -32.65 15.43
C ALA A 103 19.86 -32.62 16.67
N ILE A 104 21.12 -32.23 16.52
CA ILE A 104 22.08 -32.05 17.62
C ILE A 104 21.56 -31.01 18.62
N ALA A 105 21.12 -29.84 18.16
CA ALA A 105 20.55 -28.82 19.04
C ALA A 105 19.31 -29.32 19.79
N GLY A 106 18.38 -29.99 19.10
CA GLY A 106 17.17 -30.55 19.72
C GLY A 106 17.46 -31.65 20.74
N LEU A 107 18.35 -32.59 20.41
CA LEU A 107 18.76 -33.66 21.33
C LEU A 107 19.55 -33.12 22.53
N SER A 108 20.36 -32.08 22.33
CA SER A 108 21.10 -31.44 23.43
C SER A 108 20.15 -30.74 24.39
N ALA A 109 19.13 -30.04 23.88
CA ALA A 109 18.08 -29.44 24.69
C ALA A 109 17.20 -30.47 25.40
N ALA A 110 16.90 -31.61 24.74
CA ALA A 110 16.15 -32.71 25.33
C ALA A 110 16.96 -33.40 26.45
N LEU A 111 18.26 -33.63 26.25
CA LEU A 111 19.15 -34.23 27.25
C LEU A 111 19.21 -33.39 28.53
N ALA A 112 19.23 -32.05 28.40
CA ALA A 112 19.23 -31.13 29.54
C ALA A 112 17.95 -31.21 30.40
N ARG A 113 16.88 -31.83 29.90
CA ARG A 113 15.57 -31.93 30.55
C ARG A 113 15.12 -33.38 30.80
N ALA A 114 15.97 -34.35 30.48
CA ALA A 114 15.61 -35.76 30.49
C ALA A 114 15.86 -36.42 31.86
N GLU A 115 14.90 -37.23 32.29
CA GLU A 115 15.02 -38.11 33.45
C GLU A 115 16.22 -39.07 33.31
N PRO A 116 16.87 -39.49 34.41
CA PRO A 116 18.12 -40.27 34.38
C PRO A 116 18.06 -41.53 33.51
N GLU A 117 16.90 -42.18 33.45
CA GLU A 117 16.66 -43.41 32.69
C GLU A 117 16.67 -43.20 31.17
N ALA A 118 16.26 -42.02 30.69
CA ALA A 118 16.20 -41.68 29.26
C ALA A 118 17.53 -41.08 28.73
N GLN A 119 18.40 -40.60 29.62
CA GLN A 119 19.67 -39.96 29.25
C GLN A 119 20.62 -40.86 28.44
N PRO A 120 20.82 -42.15 28.75
CA PRO A 120 21.75 -43.00 28.00
C PRO A 120 21.34 -43.13 26.52
N GLY A 121 20.04 -43.30 26.25
CA GLY A 121 19.52 -43.41 24.89
C GLY A 121 19.64 -42.11 24.09
N LEU A 122 19.40 -40.96 24.74
CA LEU A 122 19.57 -39.65 24.13
C LEU A 122 21.05 -39.31 23.86
N ARG A 123 21.97 -39.65 24.77
CA ARG A 123 23.42 -39.48 24.55
C ARG A 123 23.91 -40.28 23.35
N ARG A 124 23.53 -41.55 23.26
CA ARG A 124 23.90 -42.40 22.11
C ARG A 124 23.37 -41.87 20.78
N LYS A 125 22.13 -41.35 20.76
CA LYS A 125 21.56 -40.69 19.57
C LYS A 125 22.32 -39.41 19.21
N LEU A 126 22.65 -38.59 20.21
CA LEU A 126 23.41 -37.36 20.03
C LEU A 126 24.80 -37.65 19.45
N GLU A 127 25.52 -38.64 20.00
CA GLU A 127 26.80 -39.11 19.48
C GLU A 127 26.69 -39.54 18.02
N GLY A 128 25.67 -40.32 17.67
CA GLY A 128 25.44 -40.74 16.28
C GLY A 128 25.23 -39.56 15.31
N PHE A 129 24.51 -38.52 15.73
CA PHE A 129 24.37 -37.30 14.90
C PHE A 129 25.66 -36.48 14.83
N GLN A 130 26.45 -36.41 15.91
CA GLN A 130 27.76 -35.76 15.91
C GLN A 130 28.75 -36.48 14.98
N ASP A 131 28.78 -37.82 15.01
CA ASP A 131 29.57 -38.63 14.08
C ASP A 131 29.15 -38.41 12.63
N ARG A 132 27.83 -38.40 12.38
CA ARG A 132 27.31 -38.10 11.04
C ARG A 132 27.70 -36.69 10.60
N GLN A 133 27.60 -35.69 11.46
CA GLN A 133 28.01 -34.32 11.15
C GLN A 133 29.49 -34.24 10.79
N ARG A 134 30.37 -34.91 11.56
CA ARG A 134 31.81 -34.99 11.27
C ARG A 134 32.09 -35.64 9.91
N ALA A 135 31.40 -36.72 9.59
CA ALA A 135 31.55 -37.40 8.30
C ALA A 135 31.10 -36.50 7.13
N LEU A 136 29.97 -35.80 7.27
CA LEU A 136 29.46 -34.87 6.28
C LEU A 136 30.39 -33.67 6.07
N GLN A 137 30.97 -33.12 7.15
CA GLN A 137 31.95 -32.03 7.08
C GLN A 137 33.19 -32.46 6.29
N ARG A 138 33.73 -33.66 6.55
CA ARG A 138 34.87 -34.19 5.78
C ARG A 138 34.54 -34.36 4.30
N GLU A 139 33.36 -34.88 3.96
CA GLU A 139 32.94 -35.00 2.55
C GLU A 139 32.80 -33.61 1.89
N GLN A 140 32.23 -32.64 2.61
CA GLN A 140 32.08 -31.27 2.11
C GLN A 140 33.43 -30.60 1.87
N GLU A 141 34.38 -30.75 2.80
CA GLU A 141 35.74 -30.22 2.66
C GLU A 141 36.45 -30.83 1.46
N GLN A 142 36.41 -32.15 1.30
CA GLN A 142 37.02 -32.85 0.17
C GLN A 142 36.43 -32.40 -1.16
N ARG A 143 35.10 -32.29 -1.26
CA ARG A 143 34.43 -31.85 -2.50
C ARG A 143 34.67 -30.37 -2.79
N THR A 144 34.80 -29.55 -1.75
CA THR A 144 35.16 -28.14 -1.91
C THR A 144 36.60 -28.02 -2.44
N GLN A 145 37.54 -28.78 -1.89
CA GLN A 145 38.93 -28.84 -2.37
C GLN A 145 39.04 -29.37 -3.81
N ALA A 146 38.14 -30.27 -4.21
CA ALA A 146 38.08 -30.79 -5.58
C ALA A 146 37.37 -29.84 -6.58
N SER A 147 36.70 -28.78 -6.10
CA SER A 147 35.93 -27.85 -6.95
C SER A 147 36.56 -26.44 -6.96
N PRO A 148 37.38 -26.10 -7.97
CA PRO A 148 37.91 -24.74 -8.14
C PRO A 148 36.82 -23.66 -8.22
N PRO A 149 35.69 -23.85 -8.95
CA PRO A 149 34.60 -22.87 -8.96
C PRO A 149 34.02 -22.62 -7.57
N ARG A 150 33.94 -23.66 -6.73
CA ARG A 150 33.44 -23.54 -5.36
C ARG A 150 34.40 -22.73 -4.47
N GLN A 151 35.69 -23.02 -4.56
CA GLN A 151 36.71 -22.29 -3.80
C GLN A 151 36.70 -20.81 -4.17
N GLU A 152 36.62 -20.52 -5.46
CA GLU A 152 36.55 -19.15 -5.96
C GLU A 152 35.29 -18.42 -5.48
N LEU A 153 34.13 -19.08 -5.52
CA LEU A 153 32.89 -18.53 -4.95
C LEU A 153 33.02 -18.22 -3.46
N LEU A 154 33.59 -19.14 -2.67
CA LEU A 154 33.78 -18.94 -1.23
C LEU A 154 34.71 -17.76 -0.95
N ARG A 155 35.82 -17.65 -1.68
CA ARG A 155 36.75 -16.52 -1.60
C ARG A 155 36.06 -15.20 -1.91
N ILE A 156 35.35 -15.11 -3.04
CA ILE A 156 34.63 -13.89 -3.45
C ILE A 156 33.51 -13.53 -2.45
N ARG A 157 32.80 -14.53 -1.90
CA ARG A 157 31.77 -14.29 -0.88
C ARG A 157 32.38 -13.71 0.39
N GLU A 158 33.51 -14.22 0.82
CA GLU A 158 34.22 -13.71 1.98
C GLU A 158 34.74 -12.29 1.75
N GLU A 159 35.35 -12.02 0.58
CA GLU A 159 35.76 -10.66 0.19
C GLU A 159 34.57 -9.70 0.16
N LEU A 160 33.42 -10.14 -0.38
CA LEU A 160 32.21 -9.33 -0.43
C LEU A 160 31.67 -9.06 0.97
N ARG A 161 31.66 -10.05 1.85
CA ARG A 161 31.24 -9.91 3.26
C ARG A 161 32.15 -8.93 4.00
N GLN A 162 33.47 -9.07 3.87
CA GLN A 162 34.45 -8.17 4.48
C GLN A 162 34.29 -6.74 3.95
N LEU A 163 34.12 -6.56 2.64
CA LEU A 163 33.87 -5.26 2.03
C LEU A 163 32.58 -4.64 2.58
N ARG A 164 31.47 -5.38 2.57
CA ARG A 164 30.18 -4.90 3.06
C ARG A 164 30.22 -4.53 4.55
N SER A 165 30.92 -5.31 5.37
CA SER A 165 31.14 -5.03 6.78
C SER A 165 32.00 -3.77 6.98
N ARG A 166 33.13 -3.67 6.27
CA ARG A 166 34.04 -2.50 6.31
C ARG A 166 33.35 -1.19 5.92
N LEU A 167 32.47 -1.25 4.92
CA LEU A 167 31.68 -0.08 4.47
C LEU A 167 30.50 0.24 5.40
N GLY A 168 30.22 -0.60 6.40
CA GLY A 168 29.06 -0.45 7.28
C GLY A 168 27.72 -0.71 6.58
N LEU A 169 27.73 -1.33 5.40
CA LEU A 169 26.52 -1.54 4.60
C LEU A 169 25.56 -2.52 5.26
N GLU A 170 26.07 -3.61 5.85
CA GLU A 170 25.24 -4.60 6.56
C GLU A 170 24.49 -3.97 7.74
N ARG A 171 25.18 -3.13 8.52
CA ARG A 171 24.57 -2.39 9.61
C ARG A 171 23.50 -1.43 9.10
N ALA A 172 23.78 -0.73 8.00
CA ALA A 172 22.84 0.22 7.42
C ALA A 172 21.57 -0.47 6.89
N GLU A 173 21.72 -1.61 6.22
CA GLU A 173 20.60 -2.43 5.71
C GLU A 173 19.78 -3.05 6.86
N ALA A 174 20.43 -3.52 7.93
CA ALA A 174 19.74 -4.04 9.12
C ALA A 174 18.93 -2.95 9.84
N GLU A 175 19.48 -1.75 9.97
CA GLU A 175 18.78 -0.59 10.52
C GLU A 175 17.55 -0.23 9.66
N LEU A 176 17.68 -0.23 8.33
CA LEU A 176 16.55 -0.02 7.42
C LEU A 176 15.46 -1.10 7.62
N ALA A 177 15.85 -2.38 7.74
CA ALA A 177 14.88 -3.45 7.98
C ALA A 177 14.11 -3.23 9.30
N GLY A 178 14.79 -2.83 10.37
CA GLY A 178 14.16 -2.47 11.65
C GLY A 178 13.17 -1.30 11.53
N LEU A 179 13.54 -0.25 10.79
CA LEU A 179 12.66 0.89 10.53
C LEU A 179 11.39 0.49 9.78
N LEU A 180 11.50 -0.36 8.75
CA LEU A 180 10.36 -0.82 7.96
C LEU A 180 9.40 -1.71 8.76
N LEU A 181 9.93 -2.59 9.62
CA LEU A 181 9.12 -3.39 10.54
C LEU A 181 8.30 -2.51 11.48
N ASN A 182 8.95 -1.53 12.12
CA ASN A 182 8.29 -0.58 13.02
C ASN A 182 7.22 0.27 12.33
N GLN A 183 7.45 0.68 11.08
CA GLN A 183 6.49 1.42 10.28
C GLN A 183 5.22 0.60 9.98
N GLY A 184 5.38 -0.71 9.72
CA GLY A 184 4.26 -1.64 9.54
C GLY A 184 3.33 -1.67 10.75
N HIS A 185 3.90 -1.77 11.97
CA HIS A 185 3.12 -1.83 13.22
C HIS A 185 2.34 -0.54 13.52
N ARG A 186 2.91 0.64 13.25
CA ARG A 186 2.25 1.94 13.49
C ARG A 186 1.10 2.24 12.52
N SER A 187 1.22 1.73 11.28
CA SER A 187 0.21 1.94 10.23
C SER A 187 -1.12 1.26 10.55
N GLY A 188 -1.09 0.09 11.24
CA GLY A 188 -2.30 -0.62 11.66
C GLY A 188 -3.13 0.12 12.71
N HIS A 189 -2.48 0.73 13.71
CA HIS A 189 -3.17 1.42 14.82
C HIS A 189 -3.86 2.73 14.37
N THR A 190 -3.18 3.53 13.54
CA THR A 190 -3.79 4.73 12.92
C THR A 190 -4.90 4.40 11.91
N GLY A 191 -5.04 3.11 11.56
CA GLY A 191 -6.17 2.47 10.88
C GLY A 191 -7.54 2.83 11.47
N GLY A 192 -7.81 2.27 12.64
CA GLY A 192 -9.14 2.30 13.28
C GLY A 192 -9.61 3.70 13.67
N ASP A 193 -8.71 4.55 14.18
CA ASP A 193 -9.09 5.89 14.66
C ASP A 193 -9.67 6.78 13.55
N PHE A 194 -9.13 6.66 12.33
CA PHE A 194 -9.58 7.48 11.21
C PHE A 194 -10.97 7.08 10.72
N GLU A 195 -11.27 5.78 10.66
CA GLU A 195 -12.58 5.29 10.21
C GLU A 195 -13.71 5.71 11.15
N GLN A 196 -13.48 5.62 12.45
CA GLN A 196 -14.44 6.09 13.47
C GLN A 196 -14.69 7.59 13.37
N GLN A 197 -13.63 8.40 13.21
CA GLN A 197 -13.74 9.85 13.03
C GLN A 197 -14.59 10.20 11.80
N VAL A 198 -14.36 9.52 10.68
CA VAL A 198 -15.06 9.78 9.43
C VAL A 198 -16.53 9.39 9.51
N LEU A 199 -16.87 8.28 10.18
CA LEU A 199 -18.26 7.90 10.41
C LEU A 199 -19.03 8.96 11.20
N ALA A 200 -18.45 9.49 12.29
CA ALA A 200 -19.06 10.57 13.08
C ALA A 200 -19.32 11.83 12.23
N LEU A 201 -18.38 12.16 11.33
CA LEU A 201 -18.49 13.31 10.45
C LEU A 201 -19.59 13.18 9.40
N THR A 202 -19.81 11.98 8.87
CA THR A 202 -20.94 11.73 7.98
C THR A 202 -22.27 12.05 8.67
N TRP A 203 -22.44 11.60 9.91
CA TRP A 203 -23.63 11.92 10.72
C TRP A 203 -23.76 13.40 11.04
N GLN A 204 -22.66 14.08 11.34
CA GLN A 204 -22.70 15.50 11.75
C GLN A 204 -22.83 16.47 10.57
N SER A 205 -22.27 16.14 9.40
CA SER A 205 -22.06 17.11 8.31
C SER A 205 -22.81 16.79 7.01
N ILE A 206 -23.07 15.51 6.73
CA ILE A 206 -23.70 15.05 5.48
C ILE A 206 -25.18 14.73 5.71
N VAL A 207 -25.50 13.96 6.75
CA VAL A 207 -26.90 13.57 7.07
C VAL A 207 -27.83 14.79 7.19
N PRO A 208 -27.48 15.88 7.91
CA PRO A 208 -28.36 17.05 8.02
C PRO A 208 -28.60 17.75 6.68
N GLU A 209 -27.60 17.76 5.79
CA GLU A 209 -27.71 18.38 4.47
C GLU A 209 -28.72 17.66 3.58
N LEU A 210 -28.72 16.33 3.59
CA LEU A 210 -29.64 15.53 2.79
C LEU A 210 -31.06 15.50 3.35
N LEU A 211 -31.22 15.71 4.66
CA LEU A 211 -32.51 15.77 5.32
C LEU A 211 -33.19 17.14 5.22
N GLY A 212 -32.42 18.22 5.09
CA GLY A 212 -32.97 19.58 5.11
C GLY A 212 -33.83 19.82 6.36
N ARG A 213 -35.07 20.32 6.18
CA ARG A 213 -36.06 20.52 7.26
C ARG A 213 -37.00 19.34 7.49
N ALA A 214 -36.63 18.12 7.06
CA ALA A 214 -37.52 16.96 7.17
C ALA A 214 -37.92 16.66 8.63
N ARG A 215 -39.18 16.22 8.83
CA ARG A 215 -39.76 15.87 10.13
C ARG A 215 -38.99 14.72 10.82
N SER A 216 -38.96 14.74 12.15
CA SER A 216 -38.24 13.81 13.04
C SER A 216 -38.47 12.30 12.77
N GLY A 217 -39.54 11.91 12.09
CA GLY A 217 -39.78 10.51 11.70
C GLY A 217 -38.86 9.99 10.59
N ALA A 218 -38.29 10.87 9.75
CA ALA A 218 -37.47 10.49 8.60
C ALA A 218 -36.06 10.00 8.98
N THR A 219 -35.56 10.35 10.16
CA THR A 219 -34.22 9.98 10.66
C THR A 219 -34.17 8.56 11.22
N SER A 220 -35.27 8.05 11.78
CA SER A 220 -35.34 6.71 12.42
C SER A 220 -34.96 5.54 11.49
N ARG A 221 -35.20 5.72 10.18
CA ARG A 221 -34.93 4.74 9.12
C ARG A 221 -33.61 4.97 8.39
N LEU A 222 -32.83 5.97 8.80
CA LEU A 222 -31.52 6.21 8.23
C LEU A 222 -30.50 5.29 8.87
N ARG A 223 -29.59 4.79 8.04
CA ARG A 223 -28.39 4.08 8.46
C ARG A 223 -27.22 4.57 7.63
N VAL A 224 -26.05 4.65 8.25
CA VAL A 224 -24.78 4.77 7.54
C VAL A 224 -24.14 3.41 7.59
N LEU A 225 -24.00 2.78 6.43
CA LEU A 225 -23.35 1.49 6.28
C LEU A 225 -21.89 1.70 5.89
N THR A 226 -21.00 0.82 6.34
CA THR A 226 -19.55 0.92 6.11
C THR A 226 -18.98 -0.34 5.47
N GLY A 227 -17.98 -0.23 4.60
CA GLY A 227 -17.30 -1.40 4.01
C GLY A 227 -18.24 -2.26 3.15
N VAL A 228 -19.10 -1.62 2.36
CA VAL A 228 -20.19 -2.30 1.65
C VAL A 228 -19.67 -2.95 0.38
N GLY A 229 -19.65 -4.29 0.29
CA GLY A 229 -19.06 -5.02 -0.86
C GLY A 229 -20.01 -5.54 -1.94
N LEU A 230 -21.33 -5.57 -1.68
CA LEU A 230 -22.43 -6.00 -2.59
C LEU A 230 -22.16 -7.20 -3.55
N GLY A 231 -21.26 -8.12 -3.22
CA GLY A 231 -21.03 -9.36 -3.98
C GLY A 231 -20.17 -9.24 -5.25
N ALA A 232 -19.45 -8.13 -5.44
CA ALA A 232 -18.46 -7.96 -6.52
C ALA A 232 -17.08 -7.58 -5.96
N ALA A 233 -16.00 -8.07 -6.59
CA ALA A 233 -14.64 -7.85 -6.09
C ALA A 233 -14.20 -6.37 -6.15
N ARG A 234 -14.81 -5.57 -7.01
CA ARG A 234 -14.46 -4.16 -7.25
C ARG A 234 -15.33 -3.16 -6.52
N THR A 235 -16.32 -3.61 -5.75
CA THR A 235 -17.42 -2.78 -5.22
C THR A 235 -17.34 -2.50 -3.73
N GLU A 236 -16.18 -2.60 -3.10
CA GLU A 236 -16.03 -2.17 -1.70
C GLU A 236 -16.21 -0.65 -1.59
N LEU A 237 -17.30 -0.22 -0.96
CA LEU A 237 -17.69 1.18 -0.75
C LEU A 237 -17.39 1.57 0.69
N ASP A 238 -16.72 2.70 0.89
CA ASP A 238 -16.31 3.13 2.22
C ASP A 238 -17.52 3.40 3.11
N GLN A 239 -18.47 4.24 2.67
CA GLN A 239 -19.75 4.42 3.34
C GLN A 239 -20.94 4.65 2.38
N LEU A 240 -22.11 4.12 2.76
CA LEU A 240 -23.39 4.41 2.13
C LEU A 240 -24.38 4.97 3.16
N LEU A 241 -24.95 6.13 2.87
CA LEU A 241 -26.09 6.64 3.62
C LEU A 241 -27.36 6.13 2.95
N ILE A 242 -28.10 5.30 3.67
CA ILE A 242 -29.31 4.65 3.18
C ILE A 242 -30.54 5.08 3.97
N ARG A 243 -31.70 4.88 3.36
CA ARG A 243 -32.99 4.85 4.00
C ARG A 243 -33.58 3.45 3.87
N GLN A 244 -33.80 2.80 5.00
CA GLN A 244 -34.50 1.51 5.06
C GLN A 244 -35.92 1.67 4.51
N PRO A 245 -36.49 0.67 3.84
CA PRO A 245 -37.89 0.72 3.38
C PRO A 245 -38.87 0.74 4.56
N LEU A 246 -40.15 1.01 4.29
CA LEU A 246 -41.22 0.87 5.29
C LEU A 246 -41.56 -0.60 5.56
N ARG A 247 -41.41 -1.47 4.56
CA ARG A 247 -41.75 -2.89 4.63
C ARG A 247 -40.47 -3.72 4.58
N PRO A 248 -40.32 -4.73 5.47
CA PRO A 248 -39.22 -5.69 5.40
C PRO A 248 -39.14 -6.37 4.03
N GLY A 249 -37.93 -6.76 3.63
CA GLY A 249 -37.69 -7.47 2.37
C GLY A 249 -37.70 -6.60 1.11
N GLN A 250 -37.89 -5.28 1.23
CA GLN A 250 -37.73 -4.36 0.10
C GLN A 250 -36.29 -3.81 0.01
N PRO A 251 -35.81 -3.47 -1.20
CA PRO A 251 -34.52 -2.82 -1.35
C PRO A 251 -34.46 -1.46 -0.63
N VAL A 252 -33.32 -1.16 -0.02
CA VAL A 252 -33.03 0.14 0.59
C VAL A 252 -32.93 1.23 -0.47
N GLU A 253 -33.11 2.48 -0.07
CA GLU A 253 -32.84 3.65 -0.90
C GLU A 253 -31.48 4.24 -0.54
N VAL A 254 -30.55 4.35 -1.51
CA VAL A 254 -29.25 4.97 -1.29
C VAL A 254 -29.36 6.48 -1.52
N LEU A 255 -29.13 7.24 -0.46
CA LEU A 255 -29.24 8.70 -0.46
C LEU A 255 -27.92 9.39 -0.78
N ALA A 256 -26.80 8.79 -0.38
CA ALA A 256 -25.46 9.25 -0.70
C ALA A 256 -24.43 8.13 -0.60
N LEU A 257 -23.34 8.31 -1.36
CA LEU A 257 -22.12 7.51 -1.30
C LEU A 257 -21.02 8.42 -0.77
N VAL A 258 -20.31 7.99 0.26
CA VAL A 258 -19.19 8.73 0.82
C VAL A 258 -17.91 7.93 0.59
N GLU A 259 -17.01 8.48 -0.22
CA GLU A 259 -15.67 7.95 -0.44
C GLU A 259 -14.69 8.62 0.53
N VAL A 260 -13.83 7.82 1.14
CA VAL A 260 -12.94 8.24 2.19
C VAL A 260 -11.50 8.00 1.76
N LYS A 261 -10.68 9.06 1.84
CA LYS A 261 -9.24 8.97 1.52
C LYS A 261 -8.43 9.68 2.57
N ARG A 262 -7.43 8.99 3.12
CA ARG A 262 -6.50 9.63 4.09
C ARG A 262 -5.65 10.70 3.44
N ASN A 263 -5.28 10.48 2.18
CA ASN A 263 -4.46 11.38 1.40
C ASN A 263 -5.32 12.06 0.33
N LEU A 264 -5.26 13.39 0.32
CA LEU A 264 -5.96 14.23 -0.65
C LEU A 264 -5.63 13.86 -2.10
N ASN A 265 -4.40 13.40 -2.36
CA ASN A 265 -3.95 13.02 -3.70
C ASN A 265 -4.63 11.74 -4.23
N ASP A 266 -5.22 10.91 -3.36
CA ASP A 266 -5.90 9.67 -3.78
C ASP A 266 -7.40 9.88 -4.07
N VAL A 267 -7.90 11.12 -3.92
CA VAL A 267 -9.30 11.45 -4.23
C VAL A 267 -9.64 11.15 -5.68
N ALA A 268 -8.72 11.37 -6.63
CA ALA A 268 -8.98 11.06 -8.04
C ALA A 268 -9.13 9.57 -8.30
N HIS A 269 -8.31 8.73 -7.67
CA HIS A 269 -8.45 7.29 -7.77
C HIS A 269 -9.81 6.82 -7.22
N GLY A 270 -10.18 7.29 -6.01
CA GLY A 270 -11.49 7.02 -5.43
C GLY A 270 -12.63 7.48 -6.34
N PHE A 271 -12.53 8.70 -6.88
CA PHE A 271 -13.50 9.25 -7.82
C PHE A 271 -13.71 8.36 -9.04
N ARG A 272 -12.64 7.97 -9.75
CA ARG A 272 -12.75 7.10 -10.93
C ARG A 272 -13.42 5.78 -10.60
N ARG A 273 -13.01 5.14 -9.49
CA ARG A 273 -13.61 3.88 -9.03
C ARG A 273 -15.11 4.03 -8.76
N ARG A 274 -15.54 5.16 -8.17
CA ARG A 274 -16.97 5.44 -7.95
C ARG A 274 -17.74 5.81 -9.20
N GLN A 275 -17.10 6.42 -10.20
CA GLN A 275 -17.74 6.59 -11.51
C GLN A 275 -18.07 5.23 -12.15
N GLU A 276 -17.12 4.30 -12.13
CA GLU A 276 -17.29 2.94 -12.63
C GLU A 276 -18.34 2.16 -11.82
N ASN A 277 -18.24 2.17 -10.48
CA ASN A 277 -19.21 1.46 -9.64
C ASN A 277 -20.63 2.01 -9.77
N LEU A 278 -20.81 3.34 -9.78
CA LEU A 278 -22.13 3.95 -9.95
C LEU A 278 -22.72 3.64 -11.33
N ALA A 279 -21.89 3.59 -12.38
CA ALA A 279 -22.34 3.14 -13.70
C ALA A 279 -22.84 1.69 -13.64
N TRP A 280 -22.11 0.81 -12.95
CA TRP A 280 -22.53 -0.58 -12.73
C TRP A 280 -23.86 -0.68 -11.97
N PHE A 281 -23.97 -0.02 -10.81
CA PHE A 281 -25.17 -0.04 -9.97
C PHE A 281 -26.40 0.55 -10.65
N THR A 282 -26.22 1.53 -11.53
CA THR A 282 -27.32 2.17 -12.28
C THR A 282 -27.59 1.50 -13.62
N GLY A 283 -26.79 0.49 -14.00
CA GLY A 283 -26.89 -0.28 -15.24
C GLY A 283 -26.54 0.51 -16.51
N ASP A 284 -25.62 1.46 -16.40
CA ASP A 284 -25.05 2.23 -17.50
C ASP A 284 -23.85 1.49 -18.10
N ALA A 285 -24.14 0.52 -18.97
CA ALA A 285 -23.17 -0.41 -19.54
C ALA A 285 -22.10 0.24 -20.44
N ALA A 286 -22.25 1.51 -20.82
CA ALA A 286 -21.26 2.21 -21.63
C ALA A 286 -20.03 2.65 -20.82
N HIS A 287 -20.07 2.57 -19.49
CA HIS A 287 -19.07 3.20 -18.62
C HIS A 287 -18.49 2.28 -17.54
N TYR A 288 -18.62 0.98 -17.72
CA TYR A 288 -17.87 -0.05 -16.99
C TYR A 288 -17.69 -1.27 -17.90
N ASP A 289 -16.72 -2.13 -17.61
CA ASP A 289 -16.56 -3.41 -18.32
C ASP A 289 -17.30 -4.53 -17.57
N PRO A 290 -18.37 -5.12 -18.12
CA PRO A 290 -19.09 -6.23 -17.48
C PRO A 290 -18.18 -7.43 -17.14
N LYS A 291 -17.10 -7.67 -17.90
CA LYS A 291 -16.18 -8.78 -17.63
C LYS A 291 -15.48 -8.63 -16.28
N GLU A 292 -15.15 -7.40 -15.89
CA GLU A 292 -14.50 -7.10 -14.60
C GLU A 292 -15.44 -7.29 -13.39
N TYR A 293 -16.76 -7.26 -13.62
CA TYR A 293 -17.78 -7.42 -12.57
C TYR A 293 -18.39 -8.82 -12.52
N ARG A 294 -17.94 -9.73 -13.39
CA ARG A 294 -18.45 -11.10 -13.43
C ARG A 294 -18.04 -11.87 -12.18
N THR A 295 -19.03 -12.31 -11.41
CA THR A 295 -18.82 -13.20 -10.27
C THR A 295 -19.69 -14.45 -10.36
N ARG A 296 -19.55 -15.38 -9.41
CA ARG A 296 -20.47 -16.54 -9.30
C ARG A 296 -21.92 -16.08 -9.12
N TYR A 297 -22.11 -14.92 -8.47
CA TYR A 297 -23.40 -14.32 -8.18
C TYR A 297 -23.91 -13.48 -9.36
N PHE A 298 -23.10 -12.54 -9.86
CA PHE A 298 -23.39 -11.71 -11.04
C PHE A 298 -22.75 -12.31 -12.30
N ARG A 299 -23.36 -13.35 -12.85
CA ARG A 299 -22.79 -14.12 -13.97
C ARG A 299 -22.72 -13.36 -15.28
N SER A 300 -23.63 -12.42 -15.49
CA SER A 300 -23.69 -11.54 -16.66
C SER A 300 -22.67 -10.39 -16.58
N GLY A 301 -22.10 -10.14 -15.39
CA GLY A 301 -21.31 -8.94 -15.13
C GLY A 301 -22.14 -7.68 -14.86
N HIS A 302 -23.47 -7.79 -14.78
CA HIS A 302 -24.36 -6.67 -14.52
C HIS A 302 -24.94 -6.73 -13.10
N PHE A 303 -25.31 -5.57 -12.54
CA PHE A 303 -26.06 -5.50 -11.29
C PHE A 303 -27.55 -5.79 -11.52
N ASP A 304 -27.84 -7.05 -11.89
CA ASP A 304 -29.14 -7.54 -12.34
C ASP A 304 -29.87 -8.40 -11.28
N ARG A 305 -29.27 -8.55 -10.10
CA ARG A 305 -29.77 -9.33 -8.96
C ARG A 305 -29.64 -8.56 -7.67
N GLU A 306 -30.43 -8.92 -6.68
CA GLU A 306 -30.44 -8.24 -5.39
C GLU A 306 -29.25 -8.65 -4.51
N ALA A 307 -28.41 -7.70 -4.13
CA ALA A 307 -27.31 -7.96 -3.20
C ALA A 307 -27.74 -7.72 -1.75
N VAL A 308 -27.21 -8.53 -0.83
CA VAL A 308 -27.39 -8.32 0.61
C VAL A 308 -26.08 -7.87 1.22
N HIS A 309 -26.15 -6.86 2.07
CA HIS A 309 -25.07 -6.48 2.98
C HIS A 309 -25.57 -6.66 4.41
N GLU A 310 -24.71 -7.15 5.29
CA GLU A 310 -25.03 -7.37 6.70
C GLU A 310 -24.12 -6.49 7.55
N GLN A 311 -24.72 -5.74 8.49
CA GLN A 311 -24.00 -4.91 9.44
C GLN A 311 -24.77 -4.91 10.76
N ASP A 312 -24.06 -5.05 11.87
CA ASP A 312 -24.63 -5.02 13.22
C ASP A 312 -25.81 -6.00 13.44
N GLY A 313 -25.78 -7.15 12.75
CA GLY A 313 -26.84 -8.16 12.79
C GLY A 313 -28.09 -7.83 11.96
N GLU A 314 -28.13 -6.68 11.28
CA GLU A 314 -29.19 -6.31 10.35
C GLU A 314 -28.82 -6.64 8.89
N ARG A 315 -29.81 -7.05 8.09
CA ARG A 315 -29.64 -7.37 6.66
C ARG A 315 -30.24 -6.26 5.80
N PHE A 316 -29.45 -5.73 4.87
CA PHE A 316 -29.82 -4.65 3.96
C PHE A 316 -29.82 -5.15 2.53
N LEU A 317 -30.99 -5.11 1.89
CA LEU A 317 -31.18 -5.54 0.50
C LEU A 317 -30.94 -4.39 -0.47
N PHE A 318 -30.17 -4.61 -1.52
CA PHE A 318 -29.84 -3.64 -2.56
C PHE A 318 -30.26 -4.17 -3.92
N ALA A 319 -30.90 -3.31 -4.70
CA ALA A 319 -31.22 -3.57 -6.10
C ALA A 319 -30.84 -2.35 -6.95
N ARG A 320 -30.90 -2.46 -8.29
CA ARG A 320 -30.64 -1.33 -9.19
C ARG A 320 -31.44 -0.07 -8.82
N GLY A 321 -32.70 -0.25 -8.42
CA GLY A 321 -33.58 0.83 -7.97
C GLY A 321 -33.12 1.55 -6.69
N SER A 322 -32.24 0.94 -5.89
CA SER A 322 -31.64 1.55 -4.70
C SER A 322 -30.79 2.78 -5.05
N PHE A 323 -30.20 2.81 -6.25
CA PHE A 323 -29.27 3.85 -6.70
C PHE A 323 -29.92 4.91 -7.62
N ARG A 324 -31.25 4.99 -7.67
CA ARG A 324 -32.02 5.87 -8.56
C ARG A 324 -31.68 7.37 -8.49
N HIS A 325 -31.06 7.80 -7.38
CA HIS A 325 -30.70 9.20 -7.14
C HIS A 325 -29.37 9.61 -7.78
N PHE A 326 -28.58 8.65 -8.23
CA PHE A 326 -27.31 8.90 -8.91
C PHE A 326 -27.58 9.01 -10.41
N ARG A 327 -27.30 10.18 -10.96
CA ARG A 327 -27.40 10.46 -12.39
C ARG A 327 -26.13 11.16 -12.85
N ARG A 328 -25.69 10.86 -14.06
CA ARG A 328 -24.60 11.59 -14.71
C ARG A 328 -25.01 13.04 -14.93
N GLU A 329 -24.08 13.96 -14.73
CA GLU A 329 -24.34 15.37 -14.99
C GLU A 329 -24.38 15.63 -16.51
N PRO A 330 -25.48 16.22 -17.03
CA PRO A 330 -25.59 16.55 -18.45
C PRO A 330 -24.42 17.43 -18.91
N GLY A 331 -23.81 17.08 -20.05
CA GLY A 331 -22.70 17.83 -20.65
C GLY A 331 -21.35 17.71 -19.94
N GLN A 332 -21.29 17.18 -18.72
CA GLN A 332 -20.03 16.97 -17.99
C GLN A 332 -19.59 15.51 -18.00
N GLY A 333 -20.55 14.56 -17.99
CA GLY A 333 -20.26 13.13 -18.08
C GLY A 333 -20.33 12.37 -16.75
N PRO A 334 -19.67 12.77 -15.64
CA PRO A 334 -19.63 11.97 -14.42
C PRO A 334 -20.83 12.15 -13.47
N PHE A 335 -20.99 11.21 -12.55
CA PHE A 335 -21.83 11.28 -11.36
C PHE A 335 -21.16 12.20 -10.32
N LEU A 336 -21.76 13.37 -10.07
CA LEU A 336 -21.25 14.34 -9.08
C LEU A 336 -22.19 14.51 -7.89
N ARG A 337 -23.51 14.47 -8.11
CA ARG A 337 -24.49 14.64 -7.01
C ARG A 337 -24.50 13.43 -6.09
N ARG A 338 -24.58 13.69 -4.79
CA ARG A 338 -24.69 12.67 -3.72
C ARG A 338 -23.47 11.77 -3.61
N LEU A 339 -22.39 12.09 -4.32
CA LEU A 339 -21.07 11.50 -4.17
C LEU A 339 -20.22 12.46 -3.33
N TYR A 340 -19.95 12.07 -2.08
CA TYR A 340 -19.19 12.84 -1.13
C TYR A 340 -17.78 12.30 -1.00
N PHE A 341 -16.83 13.18 -0.71
CA PHE A 341 -15.45 12.82 -0.38
C PHE A 341 -15.10 13.35 1.01
N ILE A 342 -14.55 12.49 1.85
CA ILE A 342 -13.93 12.90 3.11
C ILE A 342 -12.43 12.62 3.04
N THR A 343 -11.63 13.65 3.25
CA THR A 343 -10.16 13.53 3.19
C THR A 343 -9.47 14.41 4.22
N ARG A 344 -8.21 14.10 4.55
CA ARG A 344 -7.37 15.01 5.35
C ARG A 344 -6.81 16.12 4.47
N SER A 345 -6.58 17.28 5.09
CA SER A 345 -5.82 18.37 4.49
C SER A 345 -4.39 17.92 4.19
N GLY A 346 -3.84 18.38 3.07
CA GLY A 346 -2.46 18.13 2.68
C GLY A 346 -2.13 18.88 1.39
N THR A 347 -0.90 18.71 0.92
CA THR A 347 -0.44 19.29 -0.34
C THR A 347 -0.90 18.43 -1.51
N LEU A 348 -1.40 19.08 -2.56
CA LEU A 348 -1.70 18.47 -3.84
C LEU A 348 -0.40 18.35 -4.64
N ALA A 349 0.23 17.18 -4.56
CA ALA A 349 1.56 16.91 -5.10
C ALA A 349 1.57 16.70 -6.63
N GLY A 350 0.40 16.67 -7.27
CA GLY A 350 0.23 16.51 -8.72
C GLY A 350 0.20 15.07 -9.22
N VAL A 351 0.33 14.09 -8.32
CA VAL A 351 0.18 12.66 -8.58
C VAL A 351 -0.40 11.95 -7.36
N SER A 352 -0.98 10.77 -7.57
CA SER A 352 -1.45 9.88 -6.49
C SER A 352 -0.38 9.59 -5.42
N ALA A 353 -0.81 9.20 -4.21
CA ALA A 353 0.11 8.84 -3.13
C ALA A 353 1.00 7.63 -3.49
N ALA A 354 0.47 6.69 -4.27
CA ALA A 354 1.21 5.54 -4.76
C ALA A 354 2.33 5.95 -5.73
N ALA A 355 2.03 6.83 -6.69
CA ALA A 355 3.03 7.40 -7.59
C ALA A 355 4.07 8.22 -6.81
N LEU A 356 3.65 9.07 -5.88
CA LEU A 356 4.56 9.83 -5.02
C LEU A 356 5.50 8.93 -4.20
N SER A 357 4.98 7.82 -3.67
CA SER A 357 5.77 6.80 -2.97
C SER A 357 6.83 6.16 -3.87
N ARG A 358 6.48 5.85 -5.12
CA ARG A 358 7.43 5.35 -6.13
C ARG A 358 8.52 6.37 -6.45
N ILE A 359 8.15 7.64 -6.63
CA ILE A 359 9.10 8.73 -6.89
C ILE A 359 10.06 8.86 -5.72
N ARG A 360 9.53 8.99 -4.52
CA ARG A 360 10.28 9.07 -3.28
C ARG A 360 11.24 7.89 -3.11
N HIS A 361 10.76 6.67 -3.38
CA HIS A 361 11.59 5.48 -3.33
C HIS A 361 12.77 5.59 -4.30
N ARG A 362 12.49 5.87 -5.58
CA ARG A 362 13.54 6.05 -6.61
C ARG A 362 14.55 7.11 -6.21
N VAL A 363 14.09 8.27 -5.73
CA VAL A 363 14.97 9.34 -5.26
C VAL A 363 15.90 8.83 -4.16
N SER A 364 15.41 8.05 -3.20
CA SER A 364 16.23 7.51 -2.11
C SER A 364 17.13 6.33 -2.47
N THR A 365 16.88 5.61 -3.56
CA THR A 365 17.60 4.34 -3.87
C THR A 365 18.39 4.35 -5.18
N ASP A 366 18.08 5.24 -6.12
CA ASP A 366 18.74 5.27 -7.42
C ASP A 366 20.16 5.84 -7.31
N GLU A 367 21.15 4.95 -7.32
CA GLU A 367 22.56 5.31 -7.21
C GLU A 367 23.07 6.14 -8.40
N ARG A 368 22.40 6.10 -9.55
CA ARG A 368 22.76 6.88 -10.75
C ARG A 368 22.18 8.28 -10.72
N LEU A 369 21.07 8.50 -10.03
CA LEU A 369 20.40 9.79 -9.97
C LEU A 369 21.31 10.89 -9.40
N ARG A 370 21.49 11.98 -10.14
CA ARG A 370 22.19 13.19 -9.68
C ARG A 370 21.23 14.37 -9.74
N LEU A 371 20.75 14.83 -8.58
CA LEU A 371 19.76 15.92 -8.52
C LEU A 371 20.32 17.28 -8.97
N GLN A 372 21.65 17.45 -8.92
CA GLN A 372 22.31 18.66 -9.39
C GLN A 372 22.61 18.64 -10.90
N ASP A 373 22.60 17.46 -11.52
CA ASP A 373 22.83 17.32 -12.96
C ASP A 373 21.51 17.51 -13.72
N GLU A 374 21.55 18.37 -14.73
CA GLU A 374 20.36 18.74 -15.48
C GLU A 374 19.82 17.58 -16.33
N ALA A 375 20.70 16.79 -16.94
CA ALA A 375 20.31 15.65 -17.77
C ALA A 375 19.61 14.57 -16.92
N SER A 376 20.19 14.23 -15.78
CA SER A 376 19.59 13.33 -14.79
C SER A 376 18.23 13.84 -14.30
N LEU A 377 18.10 15.14 -14.05
CA LEU A 377 16.86 15.75 -13.59
C LEU A 377 15.75 15.71 -14.66
N ARG A 378 16.10 15.95 -15.93
CA ARG A 378 15.18 15.81 -17.07
C ARG A 378 14.71 14.37 -17.25
N GLU A 379 15.59 13.39 -17.05
CA GLU A 379 15.20 11.97 -17.07
C GLU A 379 14.22 11.64 -15.95
N LEU A 380 14.50 12.11 -14.72
CA LEU A 380 13.62 11.93 -13.59
C LEU A 380 12.25 12.59 -13.84
N LEU A 381 12.21 13.81 -14.37
CA LEU A 381 10.96 14.52 -14.72
C LEU A 381 10.12 13.70 -15.70
N ARG A 382 10.70 13.27 -16.83
CA ARG A 382 9.98 12.46 -17.84
C ARG A 382 9.41 11.17 -17.24
N TRP A 383 10.15 10.54 -16.34
CA TRP A 383 9.66 9.36 -15.63
C TRP A 383 8.56 9.70 -14.61
N CYS A 384 8.67 10.80 -13.87
CA CYS A 384 7.61 11.26 -12.97
C CYS A 384 6.32 11.59 -13.74
N GLN A 385 6.44 12.25 -14.89
CA GLN A 385 5.33 12.55 -15.80
C GLN A 385 4.65 11.28 -16.31
N SER A 386 5.40 10.22 -16.60
CA SER A 386 4.80 8.94 -17.03
C SER A 386 4.07 8.18 -15.91
N LEU A 387 4.23 8.61 -14.65
CA LEU A 387 3.44 8.10 -13.52
C LEU A 387 2.15 8.89 -13.29
N ALA A 388 2.04 10.09 -13.86
CA ALA A 388 0.84 10.90 -13.73
C ALA A 388 -0.30 10.32 -14.57
N GLU A 389 -1.49 10.32 -13.99
CA GLU A 389 -2.67 9.76 -14.63
C GLU A 389 -3.44 10.85 -15.40
N PRO A 390 -4.28 10.48 -16.38
CA PRO A 390 -5.09 11.45 -17.13
C PRO A 390 -6.04 12.29 -16.25
N LEU A 391 -6.41 11.77 -15.08
CA LEU A 391 -7.24 12.47 -14.10
C LEU A 391 -6.58 12.40 -12.73
N GLU A 392 -6.16 13.56 -12.22
CA GLU A 392 -5.51 13.71 -10.92
C GLU A 392 -6.41 14.48 -9.94
N ALA A 393 -6.04 14.47 -8.65
CA ALA A 393 -6.85 15.09 -7.60
C ALA A 393 -7.23 16.56 -7.88
N PRO A 394 -6.33 17.43 -8.41
CA PRO A 394 -6.71 18.79 -8.77
C PRO A 394 -7.85 18.86 -9.78
N ASP A 395 -7.93 17.95 -10.75
CA ASP A 395 -8.98 17.92 -11.76
C ASP A 395 -10.35 17.63 -11.13
N VAL A 396 -10.40 16.64 -10.24
CA VAL A 396 -11.63 16.31 -9.49
C VAL A 396 -12.04 17.48 -8.61
N LEU A 397 -11.11 18.12 -7.90
CA LEU A 397 -11.44 19.27 -7.07
C LEU A 397 -11.94 20.45 -7.90
N ARG A 398 -11.42 20.68 -9.12
CA ARG A 398 -11.97 21.69 -10.06
C ARG A 398 -13.40 21.35 -10.47
N LEU A 399 -13.71 20.10 -10.77
CA LEU A 399 -15.07 19.65 -11.08
C LEU A 399 -16.04 19.96 -9.93
N TYR A 400 -15.66 19.65 -8.69
CA TYR A 400 -16.48 19.95 -7.51
C TYR A 400 -16.54 21.45 -7.19
N CYS A 401 -15.46 22.20 -7.46
CA CYS A 401 -15.39 23.64 -7.22
C CYS A 401 -16.22 24.46 -8.23
N SER A 402 -16.59 23.89 -9.38
CA SER A 402 -17.35 24.58 -10.44
C SER A 402 -18.74 25.05 -10.00
N VAL A 403 -19.34 24.40 -9.00
CA VAL A 403 -20.69 24.70 -8.49
C VAL A 403 -20.65 24.74 -6.96
N PRO A 404 -21.19 25.79 -6.30
CA PRO A 404 -21.12 25.94 -4.85
C PRO A 404 -21.69 24.76 -4.05
N GLU A 405 -22.80 24.18 -4.50
CA GLU A 405 -23.45 23.02 -3.88
C GLU A 405 -22.54 21.79 -3.94
N ARG A 406 -21.89 21.55 -5.08
CA ARG A 406 -20.98 20.42 -5.25
C ARG A 406 -19.75 20.57 -4.38
N ALA A 407 -19.22 21.79 -4.25
CA ALA A 407 -18.04 22.04 -3.43
C ALA A 407 -18.25 21.69 -1.94
N ARG A 408 -19.50 21.65 -1.46
CA ARG A 408 -19.84 21.20 -0.09
C ARG A 408 -19.75 19.67 0.08
N GLN A 409 -19.74 18.91 -1.02
CA GLN A 409 -19.64 17.46 -0.98
C GLN A 409 -18.19 16.96 -0.76
N VAL A 410 -17.19 17.86 -0.76
CA VAL A 410 -15.80 17.54 -0.40
C VAL A 410 -15.51 18.12 0.99
N LEU A 411 -15.33 17.24 1.96
CA LEU A 411 -15.04 17.56 3.35
C LEU A 411 -13.55 17.33 3.61
N VAL A 412 -12.88 18.37 4.10
CA VAL A 412 -11.44 18.38 4.35
C VAL A 412 -11.20 18.51 5.85
N LEU A 413 -10.64 17.46 6.43
CA LEU A 413 -10.26 17.41 7.84
C LEU A 413 -8.96 18.16 8.02
N ARG A 414 -9.02 19.28 8.71
CA ARG A 414 -7.83 20.03 9.10
C ARG A 414 -7.18 19.30 10.27
N ARG A 415 -5.86 19.11 10.19
CA ARG A 415 -5.12 18.76 11.41
C ARG A 415 -5.24 19.95 12.39
N PRO A 416 -5.41 19.68 13.68
CA PRO A 416 -5.35 20.73 14.69
C PRO A 416 -4.03 21.49 14.64
#